data_AF-A0A8I2FSR7-F1
#
_entry.id   AF-A0A8I2FSR7-F1
#
_cell.length_a   1.000
_cell.length_b   1.000
_cell.length_c   1.000
_cell.angle_alpha   90.00
_cell.angle_beta   90.00
_cell.angle_gamma   90.00
#
_symmetry.space_group_name_H-M   'P 1'
#
loop_
_entity.id
_entity.type
_entity.pdbx_description
1 polymer ?
#
loop_
_entity_poly.entity_id
_entity_poly.type
_entity_poly.pdbx_seq_one_letter_code
_entity_poly.pdbx_strand_id
1 'polypeptide(L)'
;SKKRCDFLETIITDISCEFAADFSIQFEVEKCVQWNCDDRYHSLDPLFSYFFKTVPKGHADIVIGLTCRKDMKGKYGISFYQEGYVLVRLMDDLSFFKKVLKHEICHLFGATHVNNGDSLMDRFLKGNRIKRLNREIILLHRDRDFRGTRFPLVSHKLEKAAALYKEIAQTNEKL
;
A
#
# COMPACT_ATOMS: atom_id res chain seq x y z
N SER A 1 -20.91 5.77 11.23
CA SER A 1 -20.60 5.95 9.80
C SER A 1 -19.76 7.19 9.54
N LYS A 2 -20.11 8.40 10.04
CA LYS A 2 -19.31 9.65 9.80
C LYS A 2 -17.93 9.71 10.50
N LYS A 3 -17.88 9.54 11.82
CA LYS A 3 -16.62 9.61 12.61
C LYS A 3 -15.50 8.68 12.11
N ARG A 4 -15.86 7.53 11.52
CA ARG A 4 -14.87 6.59 10.96
C ARG A 4 -14.31 7.11 9.64
N CYS A 5 -15.12 7.76 8.81
CA CYS A 5 -14.63 8.40 7.59
C CYS A 5 -13.71 9.58 7.91
N ASP A 6 -14.12 10.46 8.83
CA ASP A 6 -13.30 11.61 9.26
C ASP A 6 -11.92 11.16 9.79
N PHE A 7 -11.89 10.06 10.54
CA PHE A 7 -10.65 9.45 11.04
C PHE A 7 -9.72 8.98 9.91
N LEU A 8 -10.27 8.41 8.84
CA LEU A 8 -9.49 7.94 7.70
C LEU A 8 -9.00 9.06 6.83
N GLU A 9 -9.84 10.05 6.59
CA GLU A 9 -9.44 11.27 5.89
C GLU A 9 -8.24 11.93 6.60
N THR A 10 -8.26 11.96 7.93
CA THR A 10 -7.12 12.47 8.73
C THR A 10 -5.85 11.66 8.48
N ILE A 11 -5.92 10.33 8.57
CA ILE A 11 -4.75 9.46 8.37
C ILE A 11 -4.22 9.52 6.93
N ILE A 12 -5.11 9.56 5.94
CA ILE A 12 -4.73 9.69 4.54
C ILE A 12 -4.10 11.06 4.28
N THR A 13 -4.64 12.13 4.87
CA THR A 13 -4.06 13.48 4.76
C THR A 13 -2.64 13.53 5.32
N ASP A 14 -2.43 12.93 6.48
CA ASP A 14 -1.11 12.77 7.08
C ASP A 14 -0.11 12.04 6.17
N ILE A 15 -0.52 10.90 5.62
CA ILE A 15 0.32 10.12 4.69
C ILE A 15 0.55 10.90 3.39
N SER A 16 -0.47 11.62 2.91
CA SER A 16 -0.41 12.51 1.73
C SER A 16 0.63 13.61 1.92
N CYS A 17 0.70 14.23 3.10
CA CYS A 17 1.74 15.22 3.41
C CYS A 17 3.17 14.62 3.34
N GLU A 18 3.37 13.43 3.92
CA GLU A 18 4.66 12.72 3.84
C GLU A 18 5.02 12.38 2.39
N PHE A 19 4.06 11.87 1.61
CA PHE A 19 4.26 11.50 0.21
C PHE A 19 4.47 12.71 -0.70
N ALA A 20 3.81 13.83 -0.42
CA ALA A 20 3.98 15.07 -1.17
C ALA A 20 5.39 15.62 -0.99
N ALA A 21 5.91 15.60 0.25
CA ALA A 21 7.27 16.03 0.56
C ALA A 21 8.32 15.11 -0.08
N ASP A 22 8.14 13.79 0.02
CA ASP A 22 9.17 12.84 -0.42
C ASP A 22 9.11 12.52 -1.93
N PHE A 23 7.93 12.56 -2.53
CA PHE A 23 7.67 12.02 -3.87
C PHE A 23 6.85 12.94 -4.79
N SER A 24 6.37 14.07 -4.27
CA SER A 24 5.40 14.92 -4.98
C SER A 24 4.13 14.16 -5.39
N ILE A 25 3.67 13.24 -4.54
CA ILE A 25 2.41 12.50 -4.68
C ILE A 25 1.43 13.06 -3.66
N GLN A 26 0.24 13.45 -4.11
CA GLN A 26 -0.86 13.89 -3.25
C GLN A 26 -2.02 12.92 -3.39
N PHE A 27 -2.59 12.52 -2.27
CA PHE A 27 -3.82 11.75 -2.21
C PHE A 27 -5.00 12.66 -1.84
N GLU A 28 -6.12 12.44 -2.51
CA GLU A 28 -7.41 13.06 -2.21
C GLU A 28 -8.44 11.95 -1.94
N VAL A 29 -9.23 12.12 -0.88
CA VAL A 29 -10.30 11.18 -0.56
C VAL A 29 -11.56 11.60 -1.31
N GLU A 30 -11.85 10.92 -2.43
CA GLU A 30 -13.06 11.18 -3.22
C GLU A 30 -14.34 10.76 -2.47
N LYS A 31 -14.30 9.59 -1.83
CA LYS A 31 -15.48 8.99 -1.19
C LYS A 31 -15.10 8.02 -0.09
N CYS A 32 -15.86 8.07 1.00
CA CYS A 32 -15.85 7.04 2.04
C CYS A 32 -17.18 6.28 2.05
N VAL A 33 -17.11 4.95 2.03
CA VAL A 33 -18.29 4.08 2.08
C VAL A 33 -18.12 3.00 3.14
N GLN A 34 -19.25 2.58 3.71
CA GLN A 34 -19.26 1.38 4.53
C GLN A 34 -19.38 0.15 3.63
N TRP A 35 -18.49 -0.80 3.85
CA TRP A 35 -18.49 -2.10 3.19
C TRP A 35 -18.75 -3.20 4.22
N ASN A 36 -19.66 -4.12 3.88
CA ASN A 36 -19.97 -5.27 4.72
C ASN A 36 -18.93 -6.36 4.47
N CYS A 37 -17.96 -6.42 5.38
CA CYS A 37 -16.91 -7.43 5.41
C CYS A 37 -17.53 -8.81 5.67
N ASP A 38 -17.23 -9.78 4.81
CA ASP A 38 -17.71 -11.16 4.93
C ASP A 38 -17.01 -11.87 6.11
N ASP A 39 -17.80 -12.42 7.02
CA ASP A 39 -17.33 -13.02 8.27
C ASP A 39 -16.74 -14.44 8.09
N ARG A 40 -16.88 -15.04 6.90
CA ARG A 40 -16.36 -16.39 6.60
C ARG A 40 -14.84 -16.44 6.40
N TYR A 41 -14.20 -15.30 6.14
CA TYR A 41 -12.77 -15.24 5.80
C TYR A 41 -11.89 -14.84 7.00
N HIS A 42 -11.08 -15.78 7.52
CA HIS A 42 -10.21 -15.55 8.70
C HIS A 42 -8.76 -15.15 8.36
N SER A 43 -8.46 -14.82 7.11
CA SER A 43 -7.16 -14.32 6.65
C SER A 43 -7.33 -13.27 5.55
N LEU A 44 -6.32 -12.41 5.38
CA LEU A 44 -6.42 -11.27 4.46
C LEU A 44 -6.50 -11.67 2.99
N ASP A 45 -5.81 -12.72 2.54
CA ASP A 45 -5.76 -13.08 1.12
C ASP A 45 -7.15 -13.43 0.52
N PRO A 46 -7.97 -14.33 1.12
CA PRO A 46 -9.32 -14.61 0.62
C PRO A 46 -10.29 -13.44 0.84
N LEU A 47 -10.15 -12.70 1.95
CA LEU A 47 -10.95 -11.50 2.19
C LEU A 47 -10.67 -10.41 1.15
N PHE A 48 -9.39 -10.23 0.78
CA PHE A 48 -8.98 -9.30 -0.26
C PHE A 48 -9.54 -9.69 -1.62
N SER A 49 -9.54 -10.99 -1.94
CA SER A 49 -10.14 -11.49 -3.17
C SER A 49 -11.64 -11.18 -3.25
N TYR A 50 -12.35 -11.30 -2.13
CA TYR A 50 -13.75 -10.90 -2.03
C TYR A 50 -13.93 -9.38 -2.12
N PHE A 51 -13.11 -8.61 -1.39
CA PHE A 51 -13.10 -7.14 -1.42
C PHE A 51 -12.91 -6.60 -2.84
N PHE A 52 -11.87 -7.06 -3.53
CA PHE A 52 -11.57 -6.65 -4.90
C PHE A 52 -12.71 -6.96 -5.88
N LYS A 53 -13.40 -8.10 -5.71
CA LYS A 53 -14.54 -8.48 -6.58
C LYS A 53 -15.82 -7.70 -6.29
N THR A 54 -16.01 -7.24 -5.05
CA THR A 54 -17.30 -6.69 -4.61
C THR A 54 -17.28 -5.17 -4.43
N VAL A 55 -16.11 -4.56 -4.30
CA VAL A 55 -15.96 -3.12 -4.13
C VAL A 55 -15.49 -2.50 -5.46
N PRO A 56 -16.38 -1.79 -6.17
CA PRO A 56 -16.02 -1.17 -7.44
C PRO A 56 -15.07 0.00 -7.21
N LYS A 57 -14.06 0.13 -8.09
CA LYS A 57 -13.13 1.26 -8.09
C LYS A 57 -13.78 2.58 -8.49
N GLY A 58 -14.75 2.53 -9.41
CA GLY A 58 -15.41 3.73 -9.92
C GLY A 58 -14.41 4.64 -10.64
N HIS A 59 -14.37 5.92 -10.26
CA HIS A 59 -13.44 6.92 -10.80
C HIS A 59 -12.17 7.10 -9.97
N ALA A 60 -12.08 6.47 -8.80
CA ALA A 60 -10.92 6.58 -7.93
C ALA A 60 -9.71 5.85 -8.54
N ASP A 61 -8.51 6.41 -8.36
CA ASP A 61 -7.27 5.73 -8.75
C ASP A 61 -6.93 4.58 -7.80
N ILE A 62 -7.23 4.76 -6.51
CA ILE A 62 -6.88 3.82 -5.44
C ILE A 62 -8.10 3.54 -4.57
N VAL A 63 -8.30 2.26 -4.21
CA VAL A 63 -9.33 1.83 -3.26
C VAL A 63 -8.65 1.28 -2.00
N ILE A 64 -8.95 1.89 -0.84
CA ILE A 64 -8.42 1.46 0.46
C ILE A 64 -9.56 0.88 1.29
N GLY A 65 -9.49 -0.43 1.53
CA GLY A 65 -10.38 -1.17 2.40
C GLY A 65 -9.79 -1.30 3.80
N LEU A 66 -10.67 -1.26 4.80
CA LEU A 66 -10.29 -1.49 6.19
C LEU A 66 -11.17 -2.57 6.79
N THR A 67 -10.54 -3.48 7.52
CA THR A 67 -11.25 -4.49 8.31
C THR A 67 -10.95 -4.33 9.78
N CYS A 68 -11.98 -4.28 10.61
CA CYS A 68 -11.85 -4.25 12.08
C CYS A 68 -11.89 -5.66 12.68
N ARG A 69 -11.80 -6.71 11.86
CA ARG A 69 -11.86 -8.10 12.31
C ARG A 69 -10.63 -8.45 13.13
N LYS A 70 -10.86 -8.79 14.41
CA LYS A 70 -9.82 -9.14 15.37
C LYS A 70 -9.29 -10.57 15.21
N ASP A 71 -10.12 -11.46 14.67
CA ASP A 71 -9.85 -12.88 14.49
C ASP A 71 -9.01 -13.21 13.24
N MET A 72 -8.62 -12.19 12.48
CA MET A 72 -7.77 -12.33 11.30
C MET A 72 -6.38 -12.82 11.68
N LYS A 73 -5.90 -13.85 10.98
CA LYS A 73 -4.55 -14.42 11.16
C LYS A 73 -3.58 -13.88 10.11
N GLY A 74 -2.29 -13.83 10.48
CA GLY A 74 -1.21 -13.49 9.56
C GLY A 74 -1.00 -11.99 9.36
N LYS A 75 -0.88 -11.57 8.10
CA LYS A 75 -0.45 -10.24 7.66
C LYS A 75 -1.35 -9.11 8.22
N TYR A 76 -0.82 -7.89 8.24
CA TYR A 76 -1.56 -6.68 8.64
C TYR A 76 -2.15 -5.91 7.47
N GLY A 77 -1.61 -6.10 6.28
CA GLY A 77 -2.04 -5.46 5.05
C GLY A 77 -1.80 -6.33 3.82
N ILE A 78 -2.44 -5.95 2.73
CA ILE A 78 -2.21 -6.48 1.39
C ILE A 78 -2.51 -5.39 0.37
N SER A 79 -1.69 -5.35 -0.68
CA SER A 79 -1.79 -4.40 -1.78
C SER A 79 -1.81 -5.12 -3.11
N PHE A 80 -2.67 -4.66 -4.02
CA PHE A 80 -2.68 -5.10 -5.40
C PHE A 80 -2.17 -3.99 -6.31
N TYR A 81 -0.87 -4.11 -6.59
CA TYR A 81 -0.08 -3.15 -7.34
C TYR A 81 -0.69 -2.76 -8.70
N GLN A 82 -1.25 -3.70 -9.45
CA GLN A 82 -1.76 -3.43 -10.80
C GLN A 82 -3.01 -2.55 -10.79
N GLU A 83 -3.93 -2.80 -9.86
CA GLU A 83 -5.27 -2.20 -9.87
C GLU A 83 -5.48 -1.09 -8.83
N GLY A 84 -4.49 -0.83 -7.97
CA GLY A 84 -4.59 0.23 -6.96
C GLY A 84 -5.47 -0.14 -5.77
N TYR A 85 -5.52 -1.41 -5.36
CA TYR A 85 -6.33 -1.83 -4.21
C TYR A 85 -5.45 -2.12 -2.99
N VAL A 86 -5.89 -1.67 -1.82
CA VAL A 86 -5.25 -1.97 -0.53
C VAL A 86 -6.32 -2.46 0.43
N LEU A 87 -5.99 -3.47 1.24
CA LEU A 87 -6.80 -3.87 2.39
C LEU A 87 -5.89 -3.97 3.60
N VAL A 88 -6.22 -3.22 4.65
CA VAL A 88 -5.47 -3.25 5.92
C VAL A 88 -6.38 -3.55 7.11
N ARG A 89 -5.78 -4.15 8.14
CA ARG A 89 -6.44 -4.38 9.41
C ARG A 89 -6.37 -3.11 10.25
N LEU A 90 -7.52 -2.65 10.73
CA LEU A 90 -7.55 -1.58 11.72
C LEU A 90 -7.05 -2.13 13.05
N MET A 91 -6.11 -1.42 13.67
CA MET A 91 -5.47 -1.80 14.93
C MET A 91 -5.62 -0.67 15.94
N ASP A 92 -5.64 -1.03 17.22
CA ASP A 92 -5.78 -0.06 18.32
C ASP A 92 -4.54 0.84 18.43
N ASP A 93 -3.35 0.32 18.10
CA ASP A 93 -2.14 1.13 17.93
C ASP A 93 -2.19 1.90 16.59
N LEU A 94 -2.59 3.17 16.68
CA LEU A 94 -2.71 4.07 15.54
C LEU A 94 -1.39 4.35 14.84
N SER A 95 -0.27 4.40 15.57
CA SER A 95 1.05 4.63 15.00
C SER A 95 1.47 3.44 14.14
N PHE A 96 1.27 2.23 14.67
CA PHE A 96 1.51 1.00 13.92
C PHE A 96 0.55 0.84 12.73
N PHE A 97 -0.73 1.19 12.89
CA PHE A 97 -1.68 1.22 11.78
C PHE A 97 -1.26 2.17 10.65
N LYS A 98 -0.92 3.42 10.97
CA LYS A 98 -0.42 4.40 9.99
C LYS A 98 0.82 3.87 9.26
N LYS A 99 1.73 3.21 10.00
CA LYS A 99 2.92 2.56 9.44
C LYS A 99 2.57 1.44 8.45
N VAL A 100 1.65 0.54 8.80
CA VAL A 100 1.18 -0.54 7.91
C VAL A 100 0.54 0.04 6.66
N LEU A 101 -0.38 0.99 6.81
CA LEU A 101 -1.03 1.62 5.66
C LEU A 101 -0.01 2.30 4.74
N LYS A 102 0.97 3.01 5.30
CA LYS A 102 2.07 3.61 4.54
C LYS A 102 2.89 2.57 3.78
N HIS A 103 3.20 1.43 4.40
CA HIS A 103 3.90 0.30 3.78
C HIS A 103 3.12 -0.25 2.58
N GLU A 104 1.82 -0.48 2.75
CA GLU A 104 0.95 -0.96 1.67
C GLU A 104 0.82 0.05 0.53
N ILE A 105 0.70 1.34 0.82
CA ILE A 105 0.70 2.38 -0.21
C ILE A 105 2.04 2.39 -0.97
N CYS A 106 3.18 2.18 -0.31
CA CYS A 106 4.46 2.05 -1.01
C CYS A 106 4.45 0.89 -2.03
N HIS A 107 3.81 -0.23 -1.71
CA HIS A 107 3.64 -1.34 -2.64
C HIS A 107 2.81 -0.96 -3.87
N LEU A 108 1.83 -0.07 -3.76
CA LEU A 108 1.12 0.48 -4.92
C LEU A 108 2.07 1.22 -5.87
N PHE A 109 3.14 1.82 -5.37
CA PHE A 109 4.17 2.48 -6.19
C PHE A 109 5.38 1.57 -6.48
N GLY A 110 5.17 0.26 -6.43
CA GLY A 110 6.14 -0.74 -6.87
C GLY A 110 7.26 -1.03 -5.88
N ALA A 111 7.27 -0.40 -4.70
CA ALA A 111 8.25 -0.73 -3.66
C ALA A 111 8.12 -2.21 -3.27
N THR A 112 9.24 -2.85 -2.91
CA THR A 112 9.27 -4.27 -2.54
C THR A 112 9.92 -4.46 -1.19
N HIS A 113 9.69 -5.63 -0.60
CA HIS A 113 10.30 -5.96 0.67
C HIS A 113 11.82 -6.03 0.58
N VAL A 114 12.47 -5.50 1.62
CA VAL A 114 13.91 -5.55 1.81
C VAL A 114 14.23 -6.22 3.15
N ASN A 115 15.36 -6.91 3.23
CA ASN A 115 15.89 -7.45 4.47
C ASN A 115 16.71 -6.37 5.21
N ASN A 116 16.05 -5.30 5.63
CA ASN A 116 16.68 -4.18 6.32
C ASN A 116 15.74 -3.68 7.42
N GLY A 117 16.08 -4.00 8.68
CA GLY A 117 15.28 -3.66 9.85
C GLY A 117 15.04 -2.16 10.08
N ASP A 118 15.81 -1.28 9.44
CA ASP A 118 15.59 0.17 9.50
C ASP A 118 14.65 0.69 8.41
N SER A 119 14.28 -0.16 7.43
CA SER A 119 13.39 0.22 6.34
C SER A 119 11.92 0.06 6.73
N LEU A 120 11.08 0.99 6.28
CA LEU A 120 9.63 0.83 6.27
C LEU A 120 9.22 -0.42 5.47
N MET A 121 9.98 -0.75 4.42
CA MET A 121 9.74 -1.91 3.57
C MET A 121 10.41 -3.19 4.10
N ASP A 122 10.82 -3.22 5.37
CA ASP A 122 11.27 -4.44 6.03
C ASP A 122 10.18 -5.52 6.01
N ARG A 123 10.56 -6.78 5.76
CA ARG A 123 9.62 -7.93 5.76
C ARG A 123 8.87 -8.10 7.08
N PHE A 124 9.47 -7.66 8.18
CA PHE A 124 8.90 -7.78 9.53
C PHE A 124 8.38 -6.43 10.06
N LEU A 125 8.28 -5.41 9.20
CA LEU A 125 7.79 -4.08 9.56
C LEU A 125 8.51 -3.50 10.79
N LYS A 126 9.84 -3.62 10.88
CA LYS A 126 10.61 -3.06 12.01
C LYS A 126 10.90 -1.57 11.81
N GLY A 127 11.34 -1.17 10.63
CA GLY A 127 11.78 0.20 10.35
C GLY A 127 10.63 1.17 10.05
N ASN A 128 10.93 2.46 9.94
CA ASN A 128 9.92 3.51 9.69
C ASN A 128 10.27 4.43 8.51
N ARG A 129 11.43 4.25 7.86
CA ARG A 129 11.91 5.10 6.76
C ARG A 129 11.93 4.36 5.43
N ILE A 130 11.49 5.01 4.37
CA ILE A 130 11.68 4.50 3.01
C ILE A 130 13.15 4.71 2.64
N LYS A 131 13.87 3.61 2.39
CA LYS A 131 15.31 3.64 2.09
C LYS A 131 15.53 3.89 0.59
N ARG A 132 16.77 4.29 0.23
CA ARG A 132 17.16 4.76 -1.11
C ARG A 132 16.53 3.97 -2.26
N LEU A 133 16.71 2.64 -2.30
CA LEU A 133 16.23 1.81 -3.41
C LEU A 133 14.73 1.90 -3.62
N ASN A 134 13.94 1.71 -2.55
CA ASN A 134 12.49 1.83 -2.63
C ASN A 134 12.04 3.27 -2.88
N ARG A 135 12.79 4.28 -2.40
CA ARG A 135 12.51 5.68 -2.71
C ARG A 135 12.62 5.95 -4.21
N GLU A 136 13.67 5.44 -4.85
CA GLU A 136 13.87 5.56 -6.30
C GLU A 136 12.79 4.82 -7.10
N ILE A 137 12.41 3.62 -6.65
CA ILE A 137 11.32 2.85 -7.27
C ILE A 137 10.00 3.61 -7.22
N ILE A 138 9.63 4.18 -6.07
CA ILE A 138 8.38 4.95 -5.93
C ILE A 138 8.38 6.14 -6.90
N LEU A 139 9.49 6.87 -7.01
CA LEU A 139 9.62 7.99 -7.95
C LEU A 139 9.44 7.56 -9.41
N LEU A 140 9.90 6.36 -9.80
CA LEU A 140 9.68 5.86 -11.15
C LEU A 140 8.21 5.61 -11.45
N HIS A 141 7.47 5.15 -10.45
CA HIS A 141 6.05 4.80 -10.53
C HIS A 141 5.11 5.95 -10.12
N ARG A 142 5.63 7.16 -9.88
CA ARG A 142 4.85 8.31 -9.38
C ARG A 142 3.61 8.61 -10.24
N ASP A 143 3.77 8.56 -11.56
CA ASP A 143 2.76 9.02 -12.52
C ASP A 143 1.83 7.89 -12.99
N ARG A 144 1.68 6.83 -12.20
CA ARG A 144 0.83 5.69 -12.55
C ARG A 144 -0.66 6.03 -12.44
N ASP A 145 -1.45 5.40 -13.29
CA ASP A 145 -2.91 5.57 -13.34
C ASP A 145 -3.71 4.38 -12.75
N PHE A 146 -3.02 3.37 -12.21
CA PHE A 146 -3.61 2.18 -11.57
C PHE A 146 -4.68 1.46 -12.40
N ARG A 147 -4.71 1.65 -13.73
CA ARG A 147 -5.62 0.96 -14.64
C ARG A 147 -4.92 -0.30 -15.14
N GLY A 148 -5.22 -1.47 -14.55
CA GLY A 148 -4.49 -2.72 -14.80
C GLY A 148 -4.43 -3.20 -16.27
N THR A 149 -5.13 -2.52 -17.17
CA THR A 149 -5.01 -2.66 -18.63
C THR A 149 -3.68 -2.18 -19.22
N ARG A 150 -2.87 -1.40 -18.49
CA ARG A 150 -1.60 -0.85 -18.96
C ARG A 150 -0.44 -1.31 -18.09
N PHE A 151 0.72 -1.52 -18.71
CA PHE A 151 1.92 -1.80 -17.94
C PHE A 151 2.26 -0.58 -17.06
N PRO A 152 2.55 -0.77 -15.77
CA PRO A 152 2.81 0.29 -14.79
C PRO A 152 3.92 1.30 -15.10
N LEU A 153 4.85 0.94 -15.97
CA LEU A 153 5.97 1.79 -16.37
C LEU A 153 6.01 1.95 -17.88
N VAL A 154 6.33 3.16 -18.31
CA VAL A 154 6.70 3.44 -19.70
C VAL A 154 8.08 2.85 -20.01
N SER A 155 8.32 2.47 -21.26
CA SER A 155 9.47 1.64 -21.66
C SER A 155 10.83 2.17 -21.20
N HIS A 156 11.04 3.50 -21.25
CA HIS A 156 12.31 4.11 -20.85
C HIS A 156 12.61 4.06 -19.34
N LYS A 157 11.61 3.77 -18.49
CA LYS A 157 11.79 3.61 -17.04
C LYS A 157 12.05 2.14 -16.64
N LEU A 158 11.82 1.18 -17.55
CA LEU A 158 11.89 -0.25 -17.25
C LEU A 158 13.30 -0.70 -16.88
N GLU A 159 14.31 -0.29 -17.64
CA GLU A 159 15.70 -0.71 -17.40
C GLU A 159 16.18 -0.25 -16.03
N LYS A 160 15.87 1.00 -15.66
CA LYS A 160 16.20 1.53 -14.34
C LYS A 160 15.46 0.80 -13.22
N ALA A 161 14.17 0.53 -13.39
CA ALA A 161 13.41 -0.25 -12.41
C ALA A 161 13.98 -1.67 -12.24
N ALA A 162 14.30 -2.34 -13.36
CA ALA A 162 14.90 -3.68 -13.34
C ALA A 162 16.25 -3.71 -12.61
N ALA A 163 17.09 -2.70 -12.82
CA ALA A 163 18.36 -2.56 -12.10
C ALA A 163 18.15 -2.42 -10.58
N LEU A 164 17.21 -1.57 -10.15
CA LEU A 164 16.87 -1.38 -8.73
C LEU A 164 16.33 -2.66 -8.10
N TYR A 165 15.44 -3.38 -8.79
CA TYR A 165 14.92 -4.66 -8.30
C TYR A 165 15.99 -5.72 -8.19
N LYS A 166 16.93 -5.77 -9.14
CA LYS A 166 18.08 -6.68 -9.08
C LYS A 166 18.95 -6.40 -7.85
N GLU A 167 19.22 -5.13 -7.55
CA GLU A 167 19.99 -4.75 -6.36
C GLU A 167 19.27 -5.15 -5.06
N ILE A 168 17.94 -4.97 -4.99
CA ILE A 168 17.13 -5.44 -3.85
C ILE A 168 17.22 -6.96 -3.70
N ALA A 169 17.04 -7.71 -4.80
CA ALA A 169 17.10 -9.17 -4.77
C ALA A 169 18.46 -9.67 -4.26
N GLN A 170 19.56 -9.13 -4.79
CA GLN A 170 20.92 -9.46 -4.35
C GLN A 170 21.17 -9.11 -2.88
N THR A 171 20.58 -8.00 -2.39
CA THR A 171 20.68 -7.64 -0.98
C THR A 171 19.92 -8.62 -0.09
N ASN A 172 18.77 -9.08 -0.56
CA ASN A 172 17.91 -10.01 0.17
C ASN A 172 18.48 -11.44 0.22
N GLU A 173 19.22 -11.88 -0.80
CA GLU A 173 19.83 -13.22 -0.91
C GLU A 173 21.11 -13.42 -0.08
N LYS A 174 21.76 -12.34 0.36
CA LYS A 174 23.04 -12.41 1.12
C LYS A 174 22.89 -12.78 2.59
N LEU A 175 21.78 -13.42 2.97
CA LEU A 175 21.43 -13.84 4.34
C LEU A 175 21.04 -15.32 4.34
#